data_AF-A0A519JUG0-F1
#
_entry.id   AF-A0A519JUG0-F1
#
_cell.length_a   1.000
_cell.length_b   1.000
_cell.length_c   1.000
_cell.angle_alpha   90.00
_cell.angle_beta   90.00
_cell.angle_gamma   90.00
#
_symmetry.space_group_name_H-M   'P 1'
#
loop_
_entity.id
_entity.type
_entity.pdbx_description
1 polymer ?
#
loop_
_entity_poly.entity_id
_entity_poly.type
_entity_poly.pdbx_seq_one_letter_code
_entity_poly.pdbx_strand_id
1 'polypeptide(L)'
;MTDTFSYKPGHHEAEKASNSYLMSLVALVAGLPFPIINLLATLGFFLANRKGTFFVRWHCTQALYSQFFLLCFNSVSFWWTISILFGDEKASNQYFAYLFSIILLNLFEFISIINAATGTRKGKHVQMWFFGGLTNLTCRR
;
A
#
# COMPACT_ATOMS: atom_id res chain seq x y z
N MET A 1 -17.70 -7.65 4.26
CA MET A 1 -18.03 -9.06 4.58
C MET A 1 -16.73 -9.75 4.94
N THR A 2 -16.63 -10.30 6.16
CA THR A 2 -15.43 -10.96 6.68
C THR A 2 -15.39 -12.40 6.19
N ASP A 3 -14.73 -12.64 5.05
CA ASP A 3 -14.33 -14.01 4.68
C ASP A 3 -13.26 -14.47 5.67
N THR A 4 -13.58 -15.46 6.50
CA THR A 4 -12.60 -16.06 7.39
C THR A 4 -11.75 -17.05 6.60
N PHE A 5 -10.43 -17.01 6.76
CA PHE A 5 -9.57 -18.07 6.22
C PHE A 5 -9.96 -19.42 6.84
N SER A 6 -9.78 -20.50 6.08
CA SER A 6 -10.14 -21.86 6.50
C SER A 6 -9.37 -22.36 7.74
N TYR A 7 -8.33 -21.65 8.17
CA TYR A 7 -7.56 -21.94 9.38
C TYR A 7 -7.24 -20.65 10.14
N LYS A 8 -7.00 -20.78 11.45
CA LYS A 8 -6.57 -19.66 12.30
C LYS A 8 -5.07 -19.44 12.11
N PRO A 9 -4.61 -18.28 11.61
CA PRO A 9 -3.19 -18.01 11.43
C PRO A 9 -2.45 -18.04 12.77
N GLY A 10 -1.25 -18.64 12.77
CA GLY A 10 -0.36 -18.61 13.92
C GLY A 10 0.13 -17.20 14.22
N HIS A 11 0.59 -16.97 15.46
CA HIS A 11 1.08 -15.64 15.89
C HIS A 11 2.21 -15.12 14.99
N HIS A 12 3.12 -16.01 14.56
CA HIS A 12 4.21 -15.66 13.66
C HIS A 12 3.72 -15.25 12.26
N GLU A 13 2.68 -15.90 11.74
CA GLU A 13 2.10 -15.54 10.43
C GLU A 13 1.38 -14.20 10.48
N ALA A 14 0.61 -13.97 11.55
CA ALA A 14 -0.08 -12.70 11.80
C ALA A 14 0.91 -11.53 11.92
N GLU A 15 2.03 -11.74 12.62
CA GLU A 15 3.13 -10.79 12.70
C GLU A 15 3.72 -10.47 11.33
N LYS A 16 4.07 -11.53 10.59
CA LYS A 16 4.71 -11.40 9.29
C LYS A 16 3.80 -10.71 8.27
N ALA A 17 2.51 -11.04 8.27
CA ALA A 17 1.52 -10.40 7.42
C ALA A 17 1.30 -8.93 7.82
N SER A 18 1.25 -8.60 9.12
CA SER A 18 1.19 -7.21 9.60
C SER A 18 2.41 -6.41 9.15
N ASN A 19 3.60 -7.01 9.18
CA ASN A 19 4.84 -6.35 8.78
C ASN A 19 4.87 -5.95 7.30
N SER A 20 4.07 -6.59 6.44
CA SER A 20 3.93 -6.19 5.04
C SER A 20 3.39 -4.77 4.88
N TYR A 21 2.48 -4.35 5.78
CA TYR A 21 1.91 -3.00 5.82
C TYR A 21 2.84 -2.01 6.53
N LEU A 22 3.54 -2.46 7.57
CA LEU A 22 4.48 -1.61 8.30
C LEU A 22 5.68 -1.22 7.44
N MET A 23 6.11 -2.09 6.51
CA MET A 23 7.23 -1.76 5.62
C MET A 23 6.97 -0.55 4.72
N SER A 24 5.75 -0.39 4.19
CA SER A 24 5.37 0.83 3.46
C SER A 24 5.41 2.09 4.35
N LEU A 25 5.06 1.97 5.63
CA LEU A 25 5.10 3.12 6.57
C LEU A 25 6.54 3.54 6.87
N VAL A 26 7.42 2.57 7.10
CA VAL A 26 8.84 2.85 7.36
C VAL A 26 9.51 3.45 6.12
N ALA A 27 9.20 2.93 4.93
CA ALA A 27 9.69 3.46 3.66
C ALA A 27 9.25 4.92 3.42
N LEU A 28 8.04 5.29 3.82
CA LEU A 28 7.56 6.67 3.73
C LEU A 28 8.38 7.63 4.61
N VAL A 29 8.77 7.17 5.81
CA VAL A 29 9.55 7.98 6.77
C VAL A 29 11.04 8.01 6.39
N ALA A 30 11.60 6.89 5.93
CA ALA A 30 13.03 6.74 5.65
C ALA A 30 13.42 7.14 4.22
N GLY A 31 12.49 7.08 3.26
CA GLY A 31 12.78 7.16 1.82
C GLY A 31 12.94 8.57 1.26
N LEU A 32 12.57 9.63 1.98
CA LEU A 32 12.25 10.92 1.35
C LEU A 32 11.05 10.75 0.36
N PRO A 33 10.40 11.83 -0.11
CA PRO A 33 9.09 11.77 -0.79
C PRO A 33 9.15 11.25 -2.24
N PHE A 34 9.99 10.25 -2.54
CA PHE A 34 10.03 9.61 -3.85
C PHE A 34 8.89 8.59 -3.95
N PRO A 35 7.93 8.76 -4.88
CA PRO A 35 6.76 7.90 -5.02
C PRO A 35 7.08 6.39 -5.12
N ILE A 36 8.26 6.05 -5.63
CA ILE A 36 8.67 4.68 -5.99
C ILE A 36 9.11 3.86 -4.76
N ILE A 37 9.60 4.50 -3.70
CA ILE A 37 10.25 3.77 -2.59
C ILE A 37 9.27 2.88 -1.82
N ASN A 38 8.04 3.36 -1.58
CA ASN A 38 7.02 2.56 -0.91
C ASN A 38 6.63 1.32 -1.72
N LEU A 39 6.56 1.43 -3.05
CA LEU A 39 6.30 0.28 -3.91
C LEU A 39 7.46 -0.71 -3.87
N LEU A 40 8.72 -0.24 -3.94
CA LEU A 40 9.88 -1.13 -3.90
C LEU A 40 9.99 -1.89 -2.57
N ALA A 41 9.71 -1.21 -1.45
CA ALA A 41 9.72 -1.84 -0.13
C ALA A 41 8.66 -2.94 -0.02
N THR A 42 7.43 -2.65 -0.45
CA THR A 42 6.32 -3.63 -0.42
C THR A 42 6.52 -4.75 -1.44
N LEU A 43 7.08 -4.46 -2.61
CA LEU A 43 7.46 -5.47 -3.61
C LEU A 43 8.55 -6.40 -3.07
N GLY A 44 9.60 -5.87 -2.46
CA GLY A 44 10.65 -6.66 -1.82
C GLY A 44 10.08 -7.55 -0.73
N PHE A 45 9.19 -7.02 0.11
CA PHE A 45 8.52 -7.79 1.15
C PHE A 45 7.61 -8.89 0.57
N PHE A 46 6.88 -8.59 -0.50
CA PHE A 46 6.07 -9.57 -1.23
C PHE A 46 6.95 -10.70 -1.81
N LEU A 47 8.05 -10.36 -2.50
CA LEU A 47 8.95 -11.34 -3.09
C LEU A 47 9.61 -12.24 -2.03
N ALA A 48 9.99 -11.68 -0.88
CA ALA A 48 10.52 -12.44 0.25
C ALA A 48 9.49 -13.41 0.86
N ASN A 49 8.19 -13.13 0.68
CA ASN A 49 7.10 -13.89 1.29
C ASN A 49 6.20 -14.63 0.29
N ARG A 50 6.55 -14.64 -1.01
CA ARG A 50 5.73 -15.27 -2.07
C ARG A 50 5.53 -16.78 -1.88
N LYS A 51 6.46 -17.45 -1.20
CA LYS A 51 6.40 -18.88 -0.84
C LYS A 51 5.87 -19.12 0.59
N GLY A 52 5.45 -18.07 1.28
CA GLY A 52 4.85 -18.15 2.61
C GLY A 52 3.44 -18.74 2.58
N THR A 53 2.79 -18.73 3.75
CA THR A 53 1.42 -19.22 3.87
C THR A 53 0.44 -18.34 3.12
N PHE A 54 -0.73 -18.89 2.81
CA PHE A 54 -1.76 -18.19 2.05
C PHE A 54 -2.17 -16.87 2.73
N PHE A 55 -2.28 -16.85 4.07
CA PHE A 55 -2.58 -15.65 4.85
C PHE A 55 -1.56 -14.53 4.59
N VAL A 56 -0.27 -14.84 4.70
CA VAL A 56 0.82 -13.87 4.52
C VAL A 56 0.86 -13.40 3.07
N ARG A 57 0.82 -14.34 2.10
CA ARG A 57 0.87 -14.02 0.67
C ARG A 57 -0.27 -13.10 0.26
N TRP A 58 -1.48 -13.35 0.77
CA TRP A 58 -2.64 -12.53 0.48
C TRP A 58 -2.46 -11.09 0.98
N HIS A 59 -2.07 -10.90 2.25
CA HIS A 59 -1.90 -9.55 2.79
C HIS A 59 -0.73 -8.80 2.14
N CYS A 60 0.36 -9.49 1.78
CA CYS A 60 1.44 -8.91 0.98
C CYS A 60 0.96 -8.47 -0.41
N THR A 61 0.08 -9.25 -1.04
CA THR A 61 -0.46 -8.92 -2.37
C THR A 61 -1.40 -7.72 -2.31
N GLN A 62 -2.27 -7.66 -1.29
CA GLN A 62 -3.13 -6.50 -1.04
C GLN A 62 -2.31 -5.23 -0.83
N ALA A 63 -1.28 -5.29 0.02
CA ALA A 63 -0.39 -4.16 0.26
C ALA A 63 0.33 -3.71 -1.03
N LEU A 64 0.80 -4.66 -1.84
CA LEU A 64 1.48 -4.38 -3.10
C LEU A 64 0.56 -3.66 -4.11
N TYR A 65 -0.68 -4.11 -4.28
CA TYR A 65 -1.64 -3.43 -5.16
C TYR A 65 -1.96 -2.03 -4.69
N SER A 66 -2.09 -1.84 -3.39
CA SER A 66 -2.31 -0.54 -2.77
C SER A 66 -1.18 0.44 -3.10
N GLN A 67 0.07 0.00 -2.93
CA GLN A 67 1.24 0.82 -3.27
C GLN A 67 1.41 1.06 -4.77
N PHE A 68 1.08 0.08 -5.60
CA PHE A 68 1.14 0.24 -7.05
C PHE A 68 0.12 1.26 -7.53
N PHE A 69 -1.10 1.23 -6.98
CA PHE A 69 -2.13 2.21 -7.28
C PHE A 69 -1.70 3.63 -6.88
N LEU A 70 -1.22 3.81 -5.64
CA LEU A 70 -0.73 5.12 -5.19
C LEU A 70 0.44 5.64 -6.02
N LEU A 71 1.34 4.76 -6.47
CA LEU A 71 2.48 5.15 -7.29
C LEU A 71 2.02 5.90 -8.54
N CYS A 72 0.98 5.44 -9.23
CA CYS A 72 0.49 6.10 -10.45
C CYS A 72 0.13 7.56 -10.19
N PHE A 73 -0.63 7.82 -9.14
CA PHE A 73 -1.10 9.16 -8.78
C PHE A 73 0.03 10.05 -8.24
N ASN A 74 0.85 9.49 -7.33
CA ASN A 74 1.98 10.19 -6.74
C ASN A 74 3.05 10.53 -7.80
N SER A 75 3.26 9.67 -8.80
CA SER A 75 4.21 9.92 -9.89
C SER A 75 3.78 11.07 -10.80
N VAL A 76 2.49 11.16 -11.14
CA VAL A 76 1.96 12.30 -11.91
C VAL A 76 2.12 13.59 -11.11
N SER A 77 1.78 13.58 -9.81
CA SER A 77 1.97 14.77 -8.96
C SER A 77 3.44 15.18 -8.89
N PHE A 78 4.33 14.21 -8.70
CA PHE A 78 5.77 14.45 -8.60
C PHE A 78 6.33 15.06 -9.88
N TRP A 79 6.05 14.47 -11.05
CA TRP A 79 6.57 14.99 -12.31
C TRP A 79 5.98 16.34 -12.68
N TRP A 80 4.71 16.60 -12.33
CA TRP A 80 4.12 17.92 -12.50
C TRP A 80 4.78 18.96 -11.58
N THR A 81 5.08 18.61 -10.33
CA THR A 81 5.84 19.49 -9.44
C THR A 81 7.25 19.75 -10.00
N ILE A 82 7.93 18.74 -10.56
CA ILE A 82 9.24 18.89 -11.20
C ILE A 82 9.16 19.81 -12.44
N SER A 83 8.13 19.69 -13.28
CA SER A 83 7.98 20.57 -14.46
C SER A 83 7.72 22.03 -14.09
N ILE A 84 7.07 22.30 -12.96
CA ILE A 84 6.89 23.65 -12.42
C ILE A 84 8.17 24.20 -11.77
N LEU A 85 8.93 23.36 -11.07
CA LEU A 85 10.14 23.79 -10.35
C LEU A 85 11.36 23.99 -11.26
N PHE A 86 11.50 23.13 -12.28
CA PHE A 86 12.68 23.08 -13.14
C PHE A 86 12.39 23.32 -14.62
N GLY A 87 11.11 23.46 -14.99
CA GLY A 87 10.69 23.79 -16.35
C GLY A 87 9.95 25.13 -16.42
N ASP A 88 9.28 25.35 -17.55
CA ASP A 88 8.56 26.61 -17.83
C ASP A 88 7.07 26.55 -17.45
N GLU A 89 6.62 25.47 -16.83
CA GLU A 89 5.22 25.33 -16.42
C GLU A 89 4.89 26.22 -15.22
N LYS A 90 3.68 26.77 -15.22
CA LYS A 90 3.19 27.62 -14.13
C LYS A 90 2.30 26.81 -13.19
N ALA A 91 2.43 27.07 -11.90
CA ALA A 91 1.49 26.58 -10.90
C ALA A 91 0.07 27.08 -11.22
N SER A 92 -0.82 26.16 -11.58
CA SER A 92 -2.19 26.45 -11.99
C SER A 92 -3.20 25.97 -10.95
N ASN A 93 -4.44 26.45 -11.03
CA ASN A 93 -5.52 25.95 -10.17
C ASN A 93 -5.74 24.44 -10.33
N GLN A 94 -5.51 23.89 -11.54
CA GLN A 94 -5.61 22.46 -11.80
C GLN A 94 -4.52 21.68 -11.05
N TYR A 95 -3.28 22.19 -11.04
CA TYR A 95 -2.19 21.61 -10.26
C TYR A 95 -2.53 21.54 -8.77
N PHE A 96 -3.02 22.64 -8.18
CA PHE A 96 -3.38 22.65 -6.75
C PHE A 96 -4.56 21.72 -6.43
N ALA A 97 -5.58 21.67 -7.28
CA ALA A 97 -6.70 20.75 -7.11
C ALA A 97 -6.25 19.27 -7.16
N TYR A 98 -5.34 18.95 -8.09
CA TYR A 98 -4.75 17.62 -8.21
C TYR A 98 -3.90 17.30 -6.97
N LEU A 99 -3.00 18.18 -6.57
CA LEU A 99 -2.13 18.02 -5.41
C LEU A 99 -2.94 17.78 -4.12
N PHE A 100 -4.00 18.57 -3.90
CA PHE A 100 -4.89 18.38 -2.75
C PHE A 100 -5.60 17.02 -2.78
N SER A 101 -6.07 16.58 -3.95
CA SER A 101 -6.68 15.26 -4.14
C SER A 101 -5.69 14.14 -3.80
N ILE A 102 -4.42 14.29 -4.19
CA ILE A 102 -3.36 13.32 -3.88
C ILE A 102 -3.05 13.28 -2.38
N ILE A 103 -3.04 14.43 -1.70
CA ILE A 103 -2.85 14.47 -0.25
C ILE A 103 -3.98 13.70 0.45
N LEU A 104 -5.23 13.90 0.05
CA LEU A 104 -6.37 13.15 0.60
C LEU A 104 -6.28 11.64 0.33
N LEU A 105 -5.88 11.24 -0.89
CA LEU A 105 -5.67 9.83 -1.24
C LEU A 105 -4.56 9.19 -0.40
N ASN A 106 -3.43 9.86 -0.19
CA ASN A 106 -2.34 9.34 0.65
C ASN A 106 -2.76 9.24 2.11
N LEU A 107 -3.56 10.20 2.62
CA LEU A 107 -4.08 10.13 3.98
C LEU A 107 -5.05 8.97 4.16
N PHE A 108 -5.97 8.77 3.21
CA PHE A 108 -6.88 7.64 3.21
C PHE A 108 -6.14 6.30 3.17
N GLU A 109 -5.11 6.19 2.32
CA GLU A 109 -4.26 5.01 2.26
C GLU A 109 -3.57 4.78 3.62
N PHE A 110 -2.96 5.81 4.19
CA PHE A 110 -2.23 5.70 5.45
C PHE A 110 -3.12 5.15 6.57
N ILE A 111 -4.36 5.64 6.67
CA ILE A 111 -5.36 5.12 7.62
C ILE A 111 -5.71 3.65 7.31
N SER A 112 -5.91 3.32 6.02
CA SER A 112 -6.22 1.96 5.58
C SER A 112 -5.10 0.97 5.91
N ILE A 113 -3.84 1.36 5.73
CA ILE A 113 -2.65 0.58 6.09
C ILE A 113 -2.58 0.35 7.59
N ILE A 114 -2.81 1.38 8.42
CA ILE A 114 -2.80 1.23 9.88
C ILE A 114 -3.89 0.26 10.35
N ASN A 115 -5.10 0.41 9.81
CA ASN A 115 -6.21 -0.48 10.13
C ASN A 115 -5.92 -1.93 9.71
N ALA A 116 -5.34 -2.12 8.52
CA ALA A 116 -4.94 -3.43 8.04
C ALA A 116 -3.81 -4.03 8.89
N ALA A 117 -2.77 -3.27 9.22
CA ALA A 117 -1.64 -3.72 10.05
C ALA A 117 -2.13 -4.16 11.43
N THR A 118 -2.86 -3.29 12.13
CA THR A 118 -3.34 -3.55 13.50
C THR A 118 -4.34 -4.70 13.58
N GLY A 119 -5.23 -4.85 12.59
CA GLY A 119 -6.15 -5.99 12.53
C GLY A 119 -5.45 -7.29 12.17
N THR A 120 -4.53 -7.26 11.19
CA THR A 120 -3.75 -8.42 10.74
C THR A 120 -2.85 -8.94 11.86
N ARG A 121 -2.26 -8.05 12.67
CA ARG A 121 -1.48 -8.40 13.87
C ARG A 121 -2.28 -9.21 14.89
N LYS A 122 -3.60 -8.98 14.96
CA LYS A 122 -4.55 -9.73 15.81
C LYS A 122 -5.04 -11.03 15.15
N GLY A 123 -4.48 -11.41 13.99
CA GLY A 123 -4.89 -12.57 13.21
C GLY A 123 -6.23 -12.41 12.48
N LYS A 124 -6.75 -11.17 12.37
CA LYS A 124 -7.98 -10.90 11.61
C LYS A 124 -7.64 -10.71 10.14
N HIS A 125 -8.45 -11.29 9.27
CA HIS A 125 -8.37 -11.00 7.85
C HIS A 125 -9.00 -9.66 7.53
N VAL A 126 -8.17 -8.63 7.39
CA VAL A 126 -8.62 -7.28 7.01
C VAL A 126 -8.52 -7.12 5.50
N GLN A 127 -9.69 -7.03 4.85
CA GLN A 127 -9.79 -6.69 3.44
C GLN A 127 -9.96 -5.17 3.28
N MET A 128 -9.06 -4.55 2.53
CA MET A 128 -9.22 -3.16 2.11
C MET A 128 -10.39 -3.07 1.14
N TRP A 129 -11.17 -1.99 1.25
CA TRP A 129 -12.41 -1.84 0.50
C TRP A 129 -12.23 -2.02 -1.02
N PHE A 130 -11.18 -1.46 -1.59
CA PHE A 130 -10.89 -1.54 -3.03
C PHE A 130 -10.02 -2.75 -3.40
N PHE A 131 -8.92 -2.98 -2.67
CA PHE A 131 -7.92 -3.98 -3.04
C PHE A 131 -8.25 -5.41 -2.57
N GLY A 132 -9.16 -5.59 -1.61
CA GLY A 132 -9.51 -6.91 -1.09
C GLY A 132 -10.11 -7.82 -2.17
N GLY A 133 -11.07 -7.30 -2.94
CA GLY A 133 -11.69 -8.05 -4.04
C GLY A 133 -10.68 -8.43 -5.14
N LEU A 134 -9.81 -7.50 -5.53
CA LEU A 134 -8.75 -7.76 -6.51
C LEU A 134 -7.75 -8.82 -6.01
N THR A 135 -7.41 -8.77 -4.72
CA THR A 135 -6.52 -9.74 -4.10
C THR A 135 -7.15 -11.12 -4.03
N ASN A 136 -8.46 -11.22 -3.76
CA ASN A 136 -9.19 -12.50 -3.77
C ASN A 136 -9.18 -13.18 -5.16
N LEU A 137 -9.26 -12.40 -6.24
CA LEU A 137 -9.26 -12.94 -7.61
C LEU A 137 -7.88 -13.40 -8.07
N THR A 138 -6.83 -12.73 -7.62
CA THR A 138 -5.45 -12.94 -8.09
C THR A 138 -4.65 -13.89 -7.20
N CYS A 139 -4.82 -13.80 -5.89
CA CYS A 139 -4.15 -14.67 -4.93
C CYS A 139 -4.95 -15.97 -4.74
N ARG A 140 -4.56 -17.01 -5.49
CA ARG A 140 -5.13 -18.35 -5.35
C ARG A 140 -4.61 -19.04 -4.08
N ARG A 141 -5.47 -19.87 -3.47
CA ARG A 141 -5.12 -20.72 -2.31
C ARG A 141 -3.99 -21.67 -2.68
#